data_AF-A0A1D6ECK8-F1
#
_entry.id   AF-A0A1D6ECK8-F1
#
_cell.length_a   1.000
_cell.length_b   1.000
_cell.length_c   1.000
_cell.angle_alpha   90.00
_cell.angle_beta   90.00
_cell.angle_gamma   90.00
#
_symmetry.space_group_name_H-M   'P 1'
#
loop_
_entity.id
_entity.type
_entity.pdbx_description
1 polymer ?
#
loop_
_entity_poly.entity_id
_entity_poly.type
_entity_poly.pdbx_seq_one_letter_code
_entity_poly.pdbx_strand_id
1 'polypeptide(L)'
;MGLFRAASGLARLALRRNLSRAAASPFAGSGGAVPGAMPARYFHSTRPRRFAAPAPRAVPLSRLTDSFLDGTSSVYLEELQRAWEADPNSVDESWDNFFRNFVGQAAATSPGLSGQTIQESMRLLLLVRAYQVSGHLKAKLDPLGLEERPVPDVLDPGFYGFSEADLDREFFLGVWMMAGFLSENRPVQTLRSVLERLEQAYCGTIGYEYMHIPDREKCNWLRDRIETVNPREYTYDRRQVMLDRLIWSTQFENFLATKWTTAKRFGLEGAETLIPGMKEMFDRAADLGVESIVIGMPHRGRLNVLGNVVRKPLRQIFSEFSGGTKPVNEGEGLYTGTGDVKYHLGTSYDRPTRGGKHIHLSLVANPSHLEAVDPVVAGKTRAKQYYSNDRDRTKNLGVLLHGDGSFSGQGVVYETLHLSALENYTTGGTIHIVVNNQVAFTTDPRSGRSSQYCTDVAKALDAPIFHVNGDDLEAVVHVCELAAEWRQTFHSDVVVDIVCYRRFGHNEIDEPSFTQPKMYKFSVCAR
;
A
#
# COMPACT_ATOMS: atom_id res chain seq x y z
N MET A 1 -7.87 -17.64 66.31
CA MET A 1 -8.22 -16.38 65.61
C MET A 1 -8.92 -16.78 64.32
N GLY A 2 -10.25 -16.91 64.22
CA GLY A 2 -11.28 -15.88 64.43
C GLY A 2 -11.62 -15.25 63.07
N LEU A 3 -12.49 -15.84 62.23
CA LEU A 3 -13.97 -15.65 62.16
C LEU A 3 -14.36 -14.24 61.63
N PHE A 4 -15.24 -13.99 60.66
CA PHE A 4 -16.25 -14.70 59.82
C PHE A 4 -16.21 -14.08 58.38
N ARG A 5 -16.47 -14.73 57.21
CA ARG A 5 -17.74 -15.26 56.60
C ARG A 5 -18.92 -14.26 56.63
N ALA A 6 -19.82 -14.09 55.65
CA ALA A 6 -20.35 -14.94 54.57
C ALA A 6 -21.06 -14.01 53.51
N ALA A 7 -21.73 -14.43 52.42
CA ALA A 7 -21.96 -15.74 51.78
C ALA A 7 -22.24 -15.55 50.27
N SER A 8 -21.98 -16.60 49.48
CA SER A 8 -22.40 -16.73 48.07
C SER A 8 -23.68 -17.58 47.95
N GLY A 9 -24.56 -17.26 46.99
CA GLY A 9 -25.70 -18.10 46.60
C GLY A 9 -25.60 -18.60 45.15
N LEU A 10 -25.51 -19.91 44.95
CA LEU A 10 -25.51 -20.58 43.64
C LEU A 10 -26.86 -21.29 43.40
N ALA A 11 -27.33 -21.28 42.15
CA ALA A 11 -28.36 -22.21 41.65
C ALA A 11 -27.98 -22.70 40.24
N ARG A 12 -28.24 -23.99 39.95
CA ARG A 12 -27.75 -24.70 38.75
C ARG A 12 -28.84 -25.01 37.71
N LEU A 13 -28.37 -25.16 36.47
CA LEU A 13 -28.95 -25.78 35.26
C LEU A 13 -30.08 -26.83 35.44
N ALA A 14 -31.03 -26.80 34.49
CA ALA A 14 -31.52 -27.90 33.62
C ALA A 14 -32.70 -27.40 32.73
N LEU A 15 -33.05 -27.91 31.54
CA LEU A 15 -32.38 -28.63 30.44
C LEU A 15 -33.37 -28.67 29.22
N ARG A 16 -32.87 -28.80 27.98
CA ARG A 16 -33.61 -29.15 26.70
C ARG A 16 -34.57 -28.10 26.08
N ARG A 17 -34.94 -28.19 24.80
CA ARG A 17 -34.23 -28.51 23.52
C ARG A 17 -35.21 -28.26 22.33
N ASN A 18 -34.76 -27.56 21.29
CA ASN A 18 -35.10 -27.73 19.86
C ASN A 18 -36.54 -27.61 19.26
N LEU A 19 -36.59 -26.83 18.16
CA LEU A 19 -37.19 -27.12 16.83
C LEU A 19 -38.70 -26.91 16.52
N SER A 20 -38.98 -25.73 15.94
CA SER A 20 -39.44 -25.49 14.54
C SER A 20 -40.76 -26.05 13.93
N ARG A 21 -41.39 -25.13 13.15
CA ARG A 21 -42.23 -25.30 11.92
C ARG A 21 -43.74 -25.60 12.01
N ALA A 22 -44.52 -24.55 11.72
CA ALA A 22 -45.54 -24.40 10.66
C ALA A 22 -46.53 -25.55 10.32
N ALA A 23 -47.84 -25.25 10.25
CA ALA A 23 -48.56 -24.92 8.99
C ALA A 23 -50.11 -24.87 9.11
N ALA A 24 -50.73 -24.18 8.13
CA ALA A 24 -52.07 -24.40 7.53
C ALA A 24 -53.40 -23.97 8.22
N SER A 25 -54.20 -23.21 7.44
CA SER A 25 -55.67 -22.99 7.51
C SER A 25 -56.47 -24.25 7.08
N PRO A 26 -57.84 -24.29 7.01
CA PRO A 26 -58.61 -23.75 5.84
C PRO A 26 -60.14 -23.39 6.04
N PHE A 27 -60.83 -23.02 4.93
CA PHE A 27 -62.29 -22.91 4.63
C PHE A 27 -63.12 -21.69 5.14
N ALA A 28 -64.20 -21.20 4.50
CA ALA A 28 -64.65 -21.15 3.06
C ALA A 28 -65.97 -20.34 2.83
N GLY A 29 -66.26 -19.96 1.55
CA GLY A 29 -67.57 -19.47 1.02
C GLY A 29 -67.84 -17.94 1.17
N SER A 30 -68.61 -17.21 0.35
CA SER A 30 -69.27 -17.39 -0.99
C SER A 30 -70.03 -16.07 -1.37
N GLY A 31 -70.37 -15.66 -2.60
CA GLY A 31 -70.10 -16.16 -3.96
C GLY A 31 -71.08 -15.59 -5.04
N GLY A 32 -70.59 -14.99 -6.15
CA GLY A 32 -71.36 -14.45 -7.30
C GLY A 32 -71.81 -12.97 -7.20
N ALA A 33 -72.30 -12.26 -8.24
CA ALA A 33 -72.08 -12.32 -9.70
C ALA A 33 -72.63 -11.05 -10.43
N VAL A 34 -71.87 -10.55 -11.43
CA VAL A 34 -72.12 -9.73 -12.67
C VAL A 34 -73.59 -9.67 -13.21
N PRO A 35 -74.12 -8.69 -14.04
CA PRO A 35 -73.56 -7.53 -14.81
C PRO A 35 -74.18 -6.14 -14.43
N GLY A 36 -74.12 -5.00 -15.17
CA GLY A 36 -73.41 -4.56 -16.41
C GLY A 36 -74.14 -3.44 -17.22
N ALA A 37 -73.64 -3.11 -18.44
CA ALA A 37 -74.18 -2.23 -19.52
C ALA A 37 -74.10 -0.67 -19.43
N MET A 38 -73.94 -0.04 -20.62
CA MET A 38 -73.70 1.38 -20.97
C MET A 38 -74.97 2.02 -21.62
N PRO A 39 -74.97 3.22 -22.27
CA PRO A 39 -74.13 4.44 -22.20
C PRO A 39 -74.91 5.77 -22.01
N ALA A 40 -74.21 6.89 -21.76
CA ALA A 40 -74.66 8.23 -22.19
C ALA A 40 -73.49 9.24 -22.31
N ARG A 41 -73.40 9.95 -23.44
CA ARG A 41 -72.63 11.21 -23.58
C ARG A 41 -73.60 12.38 -23.42
N TYR A 42 -73.21 13.50 -22.82
CA TYR A 42 -73.43 14.87 -23.33
C TYR A 42 -72.70 15.93 -22.44
N PHE A 43 -71.66 16.55 -23.03
CA PHE A 43 -71.22 17.96 -22.95
C PHE A 43 -70.80 18.68 -21.62
N HIS A 44 -69.60 19.29 -21.74
CA HIS A 44 -68.93 20.39 -21.02
C HIS A 44 -69.45 20.98 -19.69
N SER A 45 -68.54 21.08 -18.70
CA SER A 45 -68.10 22.36 -18.09
C SER A 45 -66.86 22.16 -17.21
N THR A 46 -66.01 23.18 -17.07
CA THR A 46 -64.71 23.12 -16.38
C THR A 46 -64.80 23.40 -14.87
N ARG A 47 -64.15 22.55 -14.07
CA ARG A 47 -63.66 22.87 -12.72
C ARG A 47 -62.30 22.20 -12.50
N PRO A 48 -61.24 22.93 -12.07
CA PRO A 48 -59.96 22.30 -11.78
C PRO A 48 -60.07 21.47 -10.50
N ARG A 49 -59.89 20.15 -10.61
CA ARG A 49 -59.58 19.32 -9.44
C ARG A 49 -58.16 19.65 -8.98
N ARG A 50 -57.99 19.97 -7.70
CA ARG A 50 -56.67 19.94 -7.06
C ARG A 50 -56.14 18.51 -7.10
N PHE A 51 -55.16 18.26 -7.96
CA PHE A 51 -54.25 17.12 -7.75
C PHE A 51 -53.28 17.52 -6.64
N ALA A 52 -53.30 16.79 -5.54
CA ALA A 52 -52.16 16.79 -4.64
C ALA A 52 -50.98 16.14 -5.40
N ALA A 53 -49.81 16.76 -5.37
CA ALA A 53 -48.60 16.15 -5.93
C ALA A 53 -48.32 14.83 -5.19
N PRO A 54 -47.86 13.78 -5.89
CA PRO A 54 -47.44 12.55 -5.22
C PRO A 54 -46.25 12.85 -4.30
N ALA A 55 -46.24 12.25 -3.10
CA ALA A 55 -45.10 12.37 -2.20
C ALA A 55 -43.82 11.84 -2.89
N PRO A 56 -42.71 12.60 -2.89
CA PRO A 56 -41.47 12.16 -3.52
C PRO A 56 -40.88 10.94 -2.82
N ARG A 57 -40.04 10.20 -3.55
CA ARG A 57 -39.35 8.99 -3.08
C ARG A 57 -37.86 9.26 -3.09
N ALA A 58 -37.22 8.97 -1.96
CA ALA A 58 -35.79 9.10 -1.75
C ALA A 58 -34.96 8.58 -2.94
N VAL A 59 -34.06 9.42 -3.45
CA VAL A 59 -33.15 9.11 -4.54
C VAL A 59 -31.75 8.81 -3.96
N PRO A 60 -31.11 7.67 -4.31
CA PRO A 60 -29.74 7.40 -3.87
C PRO A 60 -28.73 8.39 -4.44
N LEU A 61 -27.77 8.81 -3.62
CA LEU A 61 -26.68 9.75 -3.99
C LEU A 61 -25.87 9.31 -5.22
N SER A 62 -25.91 8.03 -5.60
CA SER A 62 -25.29 7.50 -6.83
C SER A 62 -25.94 7.97 -8.14
N ARG A 63 -26.98 8.81 -8.09
CA ARG A 63 -27.63 9.43 -9.26
C ARG A 63 -27.38 10.93 -9.43
N LEU A 64 -26.56 11.54 -8.57
CA LEU A 64 -26.08 12.90 -8.81
C LEU A 64 -25.05 12.89 -9.95
N THR A 65 -25.45 13.41 -11.12
CA THR A 65 -24.64 13.44 -12.35
C THR A 65 -23.70 14.64 -12.43
N ASP A 66 -23.68 15.48 -11.40
CA ASP A 66 -23.18 16.84 -11.45
C ASP A 66 -21.72 16.94 -10.95
N SER A 67 -20.80 17.13 -11.89
CA SER A 67 -19.36 17.31 -11.65
C SER A 67 -19.02 18.74 -11.20
N PHE A 68 -19.43 19.11 -9.97
CA PHE A 68 -19.35 20.49 -9.46
C PHE A 68 -18.20 20.77 -8.46
N LEU A 69 -17.24 19.85 -8.31
CA LEU A 69 -16.02 20.07 -7.49
C LEU A 69 -14.96 20.90 -8.24
N ASP A 70 -15.39 22.06 -8.75
CA ASP A 70 -14.51 23.08 -9.35
C ASP A 70 -14.86 24.46 -8.76
N GLY A 71 -13.85 25.32 -8.55
CA GLY A 71 -13.95 26.48 -7.65
C GLY A 71 -14.95 27.58 -8.07
N THR A 72 -15.43 27.51 -9.32
CA THR A 72 -16.27 28.50 -9.99
C THR A 72 -17.73 28.55 -9.51
N SER A 73 -18.21 27.51 -8.82
CA SER A 73 -19.61 27.42 -8.35
C SER A 73 -19.84 27.89 -6.89
N SER A 74 -18.82 28.46 -6.25
CA SER A 74 -18.84 28.81 -4.82
C SER A 74 -19.97 29.77 -4.42
N VAL A 75 -20.20 30.86 -5.17
CA VAL A 75 -21.28 31.84 -4.89
C VAL A 75 -22.66 31.18 -4.98
N TYR A 76 -22.87 30.31 -5.97
CA TYR A 76 -24.13 29.59 -6.16
C TYR A 76 -24.41 28.63 -4.99
N LEU A 77 -23.38 27.94 -4.48
CA LEU A 77 -23.51 27.06 -3.33
C LEU A 77 -23.77 27.81 -2.02
N GLU A 78 -23.18 29.00 -1.83
CA GLU A 78 -23.51 29.87 -0.69
C GLU A 78 -24.95 30.38 -0.74
N GLU A 79 -25.44 30.78 -1.92
CA GLU A 79 -26.84 31.19 -2.09
C GLU A 79 -27.80 30.02 -1.84
N LEU A 80 -27.47 28.80 -2.31
CA LEU A 80 -28.22 27.58 -2.01
C LEU A 80 -28.23 27.27 -0.51
N GLN A 81 -27.08 27.39 0.17
CA GLN A 81 -26.97 27.16 1.61
C GLN A 81 -27.82 28.17 2.39
N ARG A 82 -27.69 29.48 2.10
CA ARG A 82 -28.48 30.53 2.79
C ARG A 82 -29.98 30.38 2.54
N ALA A 83 -30.38 29.94 1.35
CA ALA A 83 -31.77 29.63 1.05
C ALA A 83 -32.27 28.45 1.90
N TRP A 84 -31.51 27.35 1.96
CA TRP A 84 -31.83 26.16 2.75
C TRP A 84 -31.86 26.43 4.26
N GLU A 85 -30.95 27.28 4.78
CA GLU A 85 -30.94 27.72 6.18
C GLU A 85 -32.18 28.54 6.55
N ALA A 86 -32.77 29.25 5.58
CA ALA A 86 -34.01 30.00 5.76
C ALA A 86 -35.27 29.12 5.60
N ASP A 87 -35.28 28.18 4.64
CA ASP A 87 -36.31 27.15 4.46
C ASP A 87 -35.69 25.88 3.85
N PRO A 88 -35.62 24.75 4.57
CA PRO A 88 -35.07 23.50 4.04
C PRO A 88 -35.77 22.96 2.78
N ASN A 89 -36.97 23.45 2.46
CA ASN A 89 -37.72 23.09 1.24
C ASN A 89 -37.38 23.99 0.03
N SER A 90 -36.48 24.98 0.18
CA SER A 90 -36.11 25.91 -0.89
C SER A 90 -35.14 25.31 -1.92
N VAL A 91 -34.61 24.13 -1.66
CA VAL A 91 -33.63 23.40 -2.49
C VAL A 91 -34.15 22.01 -2.81
N ASP A 92 -33.56 21.35 -3.81
CA ASP A 92 -33.92 19.97 -4.16
C ASP A 92 -33.66 18.99 -2.99
N GLU A 93 -34.41 17.88 -2.95
CA GLU A 93 -34.29 16.84 -1.91
C GLU A 93 -32.84 16.30 -1.80
N SER A 94 -32.07 16.28 -2.89
CA SER A 94 -30.66 15.92 -2.87
C SER A 94 -29.79 16.94 -2.10
N TRP A 95 -30.07 18.23 -2.24
CA TRP A 95 -29.39 19.31 -1.51
C TRP A 95 -29.85 19.40 -0.05
N ASP A 96 -31.14 19.20 0.23
CA ASP A 96 -31.63 19.11 1.63
C ASP A 96 -30.94 17.94 2.36
N ASN A 97 -30.84 16.77 1.75
CA ASN A 97 -30.08 15.65 2.32
C ASN A 97 -28.58 15.95 2.45
N PHE A 98 -27.96 16.63 1.48
CA PHE A 98 -26.55 17.04 1.58
C PHE A 98 -26.34 17.99 2.78
N PHE A 99 -27.12 19.06 2.88
CA PHE A 99 -27.02 20.05 3.94
C PHE A 99 -27.41 19.49 5.33
N ARG A 100 -28.42 18.62 5.44
CA ARG A 100 -28.71 17.92 6.71
C ARG A 100 -27.56 17.03 7.19
N ASN A 101 -26.86 16.37 6.27
CA ASN A 101 -25.74 15.50 6.63
C ASN A 101 -24.45 16.29 6.95
N PHE A 102 -24.15 17.37 6.22
CA PHE A 102 -22.97 18.21 6.46
C PHE A 102 -23.16 19.26 7.55
N VAL A 103 -24.26 20.01 7.52
CA VAL A 103 -24.55 21.12 8.44
C VAL A 103 -25.41 20.65 9.62
N GLY A 104 -26.39 19.79 9.38
CA GLY A 104 -27.31 19.31 10.41
C GLY A 104 -26.64 18.47 11.51
N GLN A 105 -25.61 17.68 11.19
CA GLN A 105 -24.82 16.97 12.22
C GLN A 105 -23.89 17.90 13.00
N ALA A 106 -23.27 18.88 12.34
CA ALA A 106 -22.44 19.90 12.97
C ALA A 106 -23.25 20.73 14.00
N ALA A 107 -24.42 21.24 13.60
CA ALA A 107 -25.29 22.04 14.47
C ALA A 107 -25.93 21.26 15.62
N ALA A 108 -26.22 19.97 15.44
CA ALA A 108 -26.92 19.16 16.45
C ALA A 108 -26.00 18.56 17.53
N THR A 109 -24.67 18.50 17.32
CA THR A 109 -23.75 17.79 18.22
C THR A 109 -22.81 18.68 19.04
N SER A 110 -22.54 19.92 18.60
CA SER A 110 -21.70 20.87 19.35
C SER A 110 -22.18 22.32 19.16
N PRO A 111 -22.67 23.02 20.20
CA PRO A 111 -23.15 24.42 20.10
C PRO A 111 -22.10 25.50 19.77
N GLY A 112 -20.87 25.12 19.40
CA GLY A 112 -19.74 26.03 19.13
C GLY A 112 -19.33 26.17 17.66
N LEU A 113 -19.88 25.36 16.74
CA LEU A 113 -19.52 25.34 15.31
C LEU A 113 -20.06 26.53 14.48
N SER A 114 -20.37 27.67 15.13
CA SER A 114 -21.09 28.82 14.56
C SER A 114 -20.24 29.71 13.62
N GLY A 115 -19.44 29.10 12.75
CA GLY A 115 -18.52 29.82 11.86
C GLY A 115 -17.77 28.97 10.83
N GLN A 116 -18.19 27.72 10.57
CA GLN A 116 -17.67 26.91 9.46
C GLN A 116 -18.62 26.99 8.27
N THR A 117 -18.14 27.52 7.15
CA THR A 117 -18.88 27.54 5.88
C THR A 117 -18.74 26.22 5.13
N ILE A 118 -19.68 25.91 4.24
CA ILE A 118 -19.56 24.74 3.34
C ILE A 118 -18.35 24.90 2.40
N GLN A 119 -18.05 26.14 1.98
CA GLN A 119 -16.90 26.43 1.13
C GLN A 119 -15.58 26.06 1.82
N GLU A 120 -15.40 26.38 3.10
CA GLU A 120 -14.23 25.97 3.89
C GLU A 120 -14.16 24.45 4.06
N SER A 121 -15.29 23.79 4.30
CA SER A 121 -15.35 22.32 4.36
C SER A 121 -14.88 21.67 3.05
N MET A 122 -15.35 22.18 1.90
CA MET A 122 -14.92 21.71 0.58
C MET A 122 -13.43 21.98 0.33
N ARG A 123 -12.94 23.18 0.66
CA ARG A 123 -11.51 23.55 0.58
C ARG A 123 -10.63 22.63 1.40
N LEU A 124 -11.03 22.30 2.63
CA LEU A 124 -10.28 21.39 3.50
C LEU A 124 -10.28 19.95 2.97
N LEU A 125 -11.38 19.48 2.39
CA LEU A 125 -11.43 18.17 1.71
C LEU A 125 -10.55 18.12 0.45
N LEU A 126 -10.45 19.22 -0.31
CA LEU A 126 -9.53 19.32 -1.44
C LEU A 126 -8.07 19.31 -0.98
N LEU A 127 -7.75 19.98 0.13
CA LEU A 127 -6.42 19.96 0.76
C LEU A 127 -6.06 18.55 1.26
N VAL A 128 -6.95 17.85 1.97
CA VAL A 128 -6.75 16.44 2.36
C VAL A 128 -6.50 15.57 1.13
N ARG A 129 -7.29 15.74 0.07
CA ARG A 129 -7.11 15.00 -1.19
C ARG A 129 -5.76 15.31 -1.84
N ALA A 130 -5.28 16.55 -1.78
CA ALA A 130 -3.98 16.92 -2.32
C ALA A 130 -2.83 16.23 -1.58
N TYR A 131 -2.87 16.10 -0.25
CA TYR A 131 -1.91 15.30 0.50
C TYR A 131 -1.99 13.79 0.16
N GLN A 132 -3.21 13.24 0.02
CA GLN A 132 -3.39 11.84 -0.41
C GLN A 132 -2.86 11.55 -1.83
N VAL A 133 -2.89 12.53 -2.73
CA VAL A 133 -2.46 12.40 -4.13
C VAL A 133 -0.98 12.77 -4.33
N SER A 134 -0.46 13.76 -3.60
CA SER A 134 0.83 14.41 -3.88
C SER A 134 1.75 14.57 -2.67
N GLY A 135 1.36 14.16 -1.46
CA GLY A 135 2.19 14.27 -0.25
C GLY A 135 3.53 13.53 -0.37
N HIS A 136 3.55 12.42 -1.11
CA HIS A 136 4.78 11.68 -1.45
C HIS A 136 5.87 12.52 -2.14
N LEU A 137 5.52 13.64 -2.82
CA LEU A 137 6.48 14.58 -3.39
C LEU A 137 7.18 15.44 -2.32
N LYS A 138 6.53 15.65 -1.17
CA LYS A 138 7.04 16.37 0.02
C LYS A 138 7.73 15.42 1.03
N ALA A 139 7.53 14.12 0.90
CA ALA A 139 8.10 13.10 1.79
C ALA A 139 9.64 13.06 1.79
N LYS A 140 10.21 12.81 2.97
CA LYS A 140 11.66 12.84 3.27
C LYS A 140 12.34 11.53 2.87
N LEU A 141 12.36 11.28 1.56
CA LEU A 141 12.70 9.99 0.98
C LEU A 141 14.20 9.79 0.71
N ASP A 142 14.94 10.84 0.35
CA ASP A 142 16.38 10.74 0.05
C ASP A 142 17.23 10.78 1.34
N PRO A 143 17.98 9.71 1.69
CA PRO A 143 18.89 9.72 2.84
C PRO A 143 20.11 10.64 2.64
N LEU A 144 20.48 10.99 1.40
CA LEU A 144 21.61 11.88 1.13
C LEU A 144 21.25 13.37 1.18
N GLY A 145 19.96 13.72 1.14
CA GLY A 145 19.49 15.10 1.09
C GLY A 145 19.96 15.89 -0.13
N LEU A 146 20.21 15.21 -1.25
CA LEU A 146 20.68 15.76 -2.52
C LEU A 146 19.53 16.07 -3.49
N GLU A 147 18.40 15.37 -3.36
CA GLU A 147 17.26 15.56 -4.24
C GLU A 147 16.40 16.78 -3.82
N GLU A 148 16.67 17.93 -4.44
CA GLU A 148 15.78 19.10 -4.38
C GLU A 148 14.50 18.83 -5.19
N ARG A 149 13.41 18.46 -4.50
CA ARG A 149 12.07 18.34 -5.10
C ARG A 149 11.26 19.63 -4.88
N PRO A 150 10.63 20.21 -5.91
CA PRO A 150 9.68 21.29 -5.72
C PRO A 150 8.44 20.75 -5.00
N VAL A 151 8.11 21.31 -3.84
CA VAL A 151 6.87 21.00 -3.12
C VAL A 151 5.71 21.63 -3.91
N PRO A 152 4.67 20.86 -4.31
CA PRO A 152 3.53 21.43 -5.04
C PRO A 152 2.74 22.44 -4.19
N ASP A 153 2.36 23.57 -4.79
CA ASP A 153 1.55 24.62 -4.13
C ASP A 153 0.23 24.08 -3.57
N VAL A 154 -0.33 23.02 -4.16
CA VAL A 154 -1.54 22.32 -3.67
C VAL A 154 -1.36 21.63 -2.31
N LEU A 155 -0.17 21.62 -1.73
CA LEU A 155 0.08 21.16 -0.34
C LEU A 155 0.15 22.32 0.67
N ASP A 156 0.13 23.58 0.21
CA ASP A 156 0.06 24.76 1.07
C ASP A 156 -1.40 25.03 1.48
N PRO A 157 -1.74 25.08 2.79
CA PRO A 157 -3.05 25.53 3.25
C PRO A 157 -3.44 26.93 2.72
N GLY A 158 -2.45 27.80 2.48
CA GLY A 158 -2.63 29.13 1.90
C GLY A 158 -3.26 29.10 0.50
N PHE A 159 -2.97 28.08 -0.31
CA PHE A 159 -3.57 27.89 -1.65
C PHE A 159 -5.11 27.73 -1.57
N TYR A 160 -5.62 27.19 -0.47
CA TYR A 160 -7.05 27.00 -0.21
C TYR A 160 -7.68 28.15 0.59
N GLY A 161 -6.89 29.20 0.90
CA GLY A 161 -7.33 30.36 1.67
C GLY A 161 -7.40 30.13 3.17
N PHE A 162 -6.68 29.15 3.72
CA PHE A 162 -6.46 29.02 5.17
C PHE A 162 -5.23 29.81 5.59
N SER A 163 -5.29 30.42 6.76
CA SER A 163 -4.21 31.22 7.36
C SER A 163 -3.75 30.65 8.70
N GLU A 164 -2.65 31.18 9.25
CA GLU A 164 -2.19 30.90 10.62
C GLU A 164 -3.31 31.09 11.67
N ALA A 165 -4.23 32.04 11.46
CA ALA A 165 -5.35 32.30 12.37
C ALA A 165 -6.42 31.19 12.36
N ASP A 166 -6.43 30.35 11.32
CA ASP A 166 -7.41 29.27 11.16
C ASP A 166 -6.95 27.94 11.78
N LEU A 167 -5.67 27.83 12.15
CA LEU A 167 -5.07 26.59 12.64
C LEU A 167 -5.80 26.01 13.86
N ASP A 168 -6.24 26.86 14.78
CA ASP A 168 -6.92 26.44 16.01
C ASP A 168 -8.45 26.49 15.91
N ARG A 169 -9.01 26.78 14.72
CA ARG A 169 -10.46 26.62 14.45
C ARG A 169 -10.81 25.14 14.33
N GLU A 170 -11.97 24.77 14.87
CA GLU A 170 -12.54 23.43 14.74
C GLU A 170 -13.31 23.28 13.42
N PHE A 171 -13.10 22.15 12.74
CA PHE A 171 -13.77 21.80 11.48
C PHE A 171 -14.46 20.43 11.61
N PHE A 172 -15.71 20.37 11.15
CA PHE A 172 -16.43 19.12 10.89
C PHE A 172 -15.92 18.47 9.59
N LEU A 173 -15.47 17.22 9.71
CA LEU A 173 -14.78 16.42 8.69
C LEU A 173 -15.32 14.98 8.59
N GLY A 174 -16.63 14.81 8.71
CA GLY A 174 -17.28 13.53 8.40
C GLY A 174 -17.54 13.37 6.90
N VAL A 175 -16.92 12.39 6.24
CA VAL A 175 -17.26 12.01 4.86
C VAL A 175 -17.77 10.57 4.80
N TRP A 176 -19.06 10.43 4.48
CA TRP A 176 -19.71 9.13 4.33
C TRP A 176 -18.95 8.25 3.29
N MET A 177 -18.64 7.01 3.67
CA MET A 177 -17.83 6.04 2.91
C MET A 177 -16.31 6.30 2.78
N MET A 178 -15.71 7.26 3.50
CA MET A 178 -14.24 7.36 3.61
C MET A 178 -13.71 6.65 4.86
N ALA A 179 -12.69 5.82 4.67
CA ALA A 179 -11.89 5.23 5.74
C ALA A 179 -10.79 6.21 6.22
N GLY A 180 -10.01 5.82 7.23
CA GLY A 180 -8.94 6.67 7.77
C GLY A 180 -9.44 7.70 8.77
N PHE A 181 -8.81 8.88 8.82
CA PHE A 181 -9.09 9.86 9.87
C PHE A 181 -10.34 10.73 9.63
N LEU A 182 -10.88 10.71 8.40
CA LEU A 182 -12.17 11.30 8.02
C LEU A 182 -13.36 10.36 8.30
N SER A 183 -13.12 9.20 8.93
CA SER A 183 -14.18 8.27 9.31
C SER A 183 -15.04 8.78 10.46
N GLU A 184 -16.28 8.26 10.54
CA GLU A 184 -17.40 8.76 11.37
C GLU A 184 -17.15 8.84 12.90
N ASN A 185 -16.00 8.41 13.40
CA ASN A 185 -15.66 8.34 14.83
C ASN A 185 -14.97 9.59 15.40
N ARG A 186 -14.51 10.55 14.57
CA ARG A 186 -13.97 11.86 15.04
C ARG A 186 -14.43 13.00 14.13
N PRO A 187 -15.72 13.38 14.17
CA PRO A 187 -16.26 14.37 13.25
C PRO A 187 -15.60 15.74 13.36
N VAL A 188 -15.18 16.18 14.55
CA VAL A 188 -14.61 17.53 14.77
C VAL A 188 -13.13 17.44 15.14
N GLN A 189 -12.27 18.13 14.40
CA GLN A 189 -10.83 18.27 14.65
C GLN A 189 -10.38 19.70 14.31
N THR A 190 -9.32 20.21 14.96
CA THR A 190 -8.73 21.51 14.58
C THR A 190 -7.96 21.39 13.27
N LEU A 191 -7.88 22.47 12.48
CA LEU A 191 -7.09 22.48 11.24
C LEU A 191 -5.63 22.07 11.50
N ARG A 192 -5.01 22.55 12.59
CA ARG A 192 -3.68 22.16 13.06
C ARG A 192 -3.55 20.63 13.19
N SER A 193 -4.49 19.99 13.89
CA SER A 193 -4.50 18.54 14.09
C SER A 193 -4.67 17.77 12.77
N VAL A 194 -5.48 18.30 11.84
CA VAL A 194 -5.65 17.72 10.49
C VAL A 194 -4.34 17.80 9.70
N LEU A 195 -3.70 18.97 9.66
CA LEU A 195 -2.43 19.18 8.96
C LEU A 195 -1.30 18.34 9.54
N GLU A 196 -1.16 18.29 10.87
CA GLU A 196 -0.17 17.45 11.55
C GLU A 196 -0.32 15.97 11.19
N ARG A 197 -1.57 15.47 11.09
CA ARG A 197 -1.85 14.09 10.68
C ARG A 197 -1.58 13.84 9.19
N LEU A 198 -1.88 14.80 8.32
CA LEU A 198 -1.55 14.71 6.90
C LEU A 198 -0.04 14.67 6.65
N GLU A 199 0.72 15.53 7.34
CA GLU A 199 2.19 15.54 7.31
C GLU A 199 2.77 14.21 7.83
N GLN A 200 2.28 13.71 8.97
CA GLN A 200 2.71 12.43 9.53
C GLN A 200 2.41 11.24 8.60
N ALA A 201 1.24 11.24 7.96
CA ALA A 201 0.77 10.14 7.13
C ALA A 201 1.40 10.11 5.72
N TYR A 202 1.63 11.27 5.11
CA TYR A 202 1.99 11.36 3.68
C TYR A 202 3.34 12.04 3.38
N CYS A 203 3.93 12.75 4.35
CA CYS A 203 5.15 13.55 4.17
C CYS A 203 6.30 13.14 5.11
N GLY A 204 6.18 11.98 5.77
CA GLY A 204 7.20 11.38 6.64
C GLY A 204 8.37 10.76 5.86
N THR A 205 8.95 9.69 6.41
CA THR A 205 9.99 8.86 5.75
C THR A 205 9.41 7.86 4.74
N ILE A 206 8.08 7.85 4.55
CA ILE A 206 7.34 7.05 3.57
C ILE A 206 6.51 7.98 2.70
N GLY A 207 6.52 7.75 1.38
CA GLY A 207 5.64 8.38 0.41
C GLY A 207 4.78 7.31 -0.25
N TYR A 208 3.46 7.49 -0.22
CA TYR A 208 2.50 6.53 -0.77
C TYR A 208 1.90 7.03 -2.08
N GLU A 209 2.05 6.27 -3.16
CA GLU A 209 1.30 6.47 -4.40
C GLU A 209 0.26 5.36 -4.56
N TYR A 210 -1.01 5.72 -4.45
CA TYR A 210 -2.14 4.80 -4.57
C TYR A 210 -3.42 5.44 -5.13
N MET A 211 -3.51 6.76 -5.16
CA MET A 211 -4.71 7.47 -5.62
C MET A 211 -4.93 7.39 -7.15
N HIS A 212 -3.98 6.83 -7.90
CA HIS A 212 -4.18 6.43 -9.30
C HIS A 212 -5.03 5.17 -9.45
N ILE A 213 -5.16 4.36 -8.39
CA ILE A 213 -5.92 3.11 -8.42
C ILE A 213 -7.43 3.43 -8.48
N PRO A 214 -8.18 2.96 -9.50
CA PRO A 214 -9.59 3.30 -9.69
C PRO A 214 -10.51 2.62 -8.67
N ASP A 215 -10.04 1.54 -8.03
CA ASP A 215 -10.78 0.77 -7.03
C ASP A 215 -10.83 1.48 -5.67
N ARG A 216 -12.02 1.94 -5.29
CA ARG A 216 -12.27 2.64 -4.03
C ARG A 216 -12.06 1.76 -2.79
N GLU A 217 -12.33 0.46 -2.86
CA GLU A 217 -12.16 -0.43 -1.71
C GLU A 217 -10.67 -0.64 -1.41
N LYS A 218 -9.86 -0.83 -2.47
CA LYS A 218 -8.39 -0.84 -2.39
C LYS A 218 -7.84 0.47 -1.81
N CYS A 219 -8.29 1.61 -2.32
CA CYS A 219 -7.88 2.93 -1.83
C CYS A 219 -8.31 3.18 -0.37
N ASN A 220 -9.50 2.72 0.04
CA ASN A 220 -9.94 2.81 1.43
C ASN A 220 -9.13 1.88 2.36
N TRP A 221 -8.77 0.67 1.91
CA TRP A 221 -7.95 -0.28 2.68
C TRP A 221 -6.54 0.24 2.96
N LEU A 222 -5.95 0.93 1.97
CA LEU A 222 -4.67 1.63 2.16
C LEU A 222 -4.83 2.85 3.05
N ARG A 223 -5.84 3.70 2.81
CA ARG A 223 -6.08 4.90 3.63
C ARG A 223 -6.27 4.56 5.11
N ASP A 224 -7.00 3.50 5.44
CA ASP A 224 -7.13 3.05 6.84
C ASP A 224 -5.76 2.68 7.45
N ARG A 225 -4.91 1.98 6.71
CA ARG A 225 -3.57 1.59 7.18
C ARG A 225 -2.56 2.75 7.24
N ILE A 226 -2.81 3.84 6.52
CA ILE A 226 -1.95 5.01 6.48
C ILE A 226 -2.41 6.05 7.53
N GLU A 227 -3.71 6.34 7.61
CA GLU A 227 -4.28 7.43 8.42
C GLU A 227 -4.77 7.02 9.83
N THR A 228 -5.11 5.74 10.04
CA THR A 228 -5.59 5.21 11.34
C THR A 228 -4.45 4.69 12.20
N VAL A 229 -3.26 4.48 11.62
CA VAL A 229 -2.08 4.01 12.35
C VAL A 229 -1.51 5.15 13.21
N ASN A 230 -1.84 5.12 14.52
CA ASN A 230 -0.89 5.57 15.53
C ASN A 230 0.46 4.89 15.20
N PRO A 231 1.58 5.61 15.07
CA PRO A 231 2.86 5.03 14.66
C PRO A 231 3.11 3.75 15.45
N ARG A 232 3.14 2.60 14.76
CA ARG A 232 3.22 1.30 15.41
C ARG A 232 4.54 1.21 16.12
N GLU A 233 4.55 1.54 17.41
CA GLU A 233 5.70 1.33 18.27
C GLU A 233 6.00 -0.17 18.28
N TYR A 234 6.97 -0.58 17.46
CA TYR A 234 7.47 -1.92 17.48
C TYR A 234 7.97 -2.21 18.91
N THR A 235 7.51 -3.32 19.47
CA THR A 235 7.92 -3.71 20.82
C THR A 235 9.44 -3.78 20.90
N TYR A 236 10.00 -3.52 22.09
CA TYR A 236 11.45 -3.50 22.29
C TYR A 236 12.13 -4.76 21.72
N ASP A 237 11.59 -5.95 22.01
CA ASP A 237 12.07 -7.23 21.49
C ASP A 237 12.06 -7.31 19.95
N ARG A 238 11.08 -6.66 19.30
CA ARG A 238 10.97 -6.63 17.85
C ARG A 238 11.97 -5.65 17.24
N ARG A 239 12.17 -4.48 17.85
CA ARG A 239 13.24 -3.53 17.50
C ARG A 239 14.63 -4.17 17.62
N GLN A 240 14.89 -4.92 18.69
CA GLN A 240 16.13 -5.69 18.85
C GLN A 240 16.35 -6.70 17.70
N VAL A 241 15.29 -7.36 17.23
CA VAL A 241 15.36 -8.33 16.12
C VAL A 241 15.61 -7.65 14.77
N MET A 242 15.00 -6.49 14.52
CA MET A 242 15.29 -5.67 13.33
C MET A 242 16.75 -5.21 13.34
N LEU A 243 17.25 -4.76 14.50
CA LEU A 243 18.64 -4.35 14.70
C LEU A 243 19.63 -5.52 14.52
N ASP A 244 19.37 -6.71 15.07
CA ASP A 244 20.17 -7.91 14.82
C ASP A 244 20.24 -8.22 13.32
N ARG A 245 19.08 -8.20 12.62
CA ARG A 245 19.01 -8.42 11.17
C ARG A 245 19.84 -7.40 10.37
N LEU A 246 19.87 -6.13 10.80
CA LEU A 246 20.71 -5.08 10.22
C LEU A 246 22.20 -5.30 10.52
N ILE A 247 22.56 -5.65 11.76
CA ILE A 247 23.95 -5.96 12.15
C ILE A 247 24.51 -7.12 11.32
N TRP A 248 23.75 -8.20 11.13
CA TRP A 248 24.16 -9.32 10.27
C TRP A 248 24.35 -8.90 8.81
N SER A 249 23.54 -7.97 8.31
CA SER A 249 23.67 -7.39 6.96
C SER A 249 24.98 -6.62 6.79
N THR A 250 25.23 -5.64 7.67
CA THR A 250 26.44 -4.79 7.62
C THR A 250 27.72 -5.57 7.91
N GLN A 251 27.71 -6.48 8.90
CA GLN A 251 28.90 -7.28 9.25
C GLN A 251 29.28 -8.28 8.16
N PHE A 252 28.30 -8.80 7.40
CA PHE A 252 28.58 -9.67 6.26
C PHE A 252 29.36 -8.92 5.18
N GLU A 253 28.94 -7.72 4.78
CA GLU A 253 29.67 -6.91 3.80
C GLU A 253 31.07 -6.51 4.29
N ASN A 254 31.17 -6.02 5.54
CA ASN A 254 32.46 -5.67 6.15
C ASN A 254 33.44 -6.86 6.15
N PHE A 255 32.95 -8.08 6.44
CA PHE A 255 33.76 -9.29 6.41
C PHE A 255 34.23 -9.62 4.98
N LEU A 256 33.32 -9.56 3.99
CA LEU A 256 33.69 -9.78 2.59
C LEU A 256 34.73 -8.77 2.10
N ALA A 257 34.52 -7.48 2.37
CA ALA A 257 35.45 -6.40 2.04
C ALA A 257 36.83 -6.61 2.66
N THR A 258 36.89 -7.05 3.92
CA THR A 258 38.14 -7.32 4.63
C THR A 258 38.88 -8.55 4.11
N LYS A 259 38.15 -9.60 3.69
CA LYS A 259 38.76 -10.89 3.28
C LYS A 259 39.10 -10.98 1.81
N TRP A 260 38.36 -10.29 0.94
CA TRP A 260 38.53 -10.34 -0.51
C TRP A 260 38.50 -8.93 -1.12
N THR A 261 39.49 -8.12 -0.73
CA THR A 261 39.62 -6.69 -1.10
C THR A 261 39.56 -6.41 -2.61
N THR A 262 40.00 -7.34 -3.45
CA THR A 262 40.04 -7.20 -4.92
C THR A 262 38.88 -7.90 -5.64
N ALA A 263 38.00 -8.60 -4.91
CA ALA A 263 36.95 -9.41 -5.53
C ALA A 263 35.66 -8.62 -5.69
N LYS A 264 35.17 -8.52 -6.94
CA LYS A 264 33.84 -7.99 -7.24
C LYS A 264 32.77 -8.82 -6.51
N ARG A 265 31.99 -8.18 -5.66
CA ARG A 265 30.91 -8.78 -4.83
C ARG A 265 29.56 -8.08 -5.04
N PHE A 266 29.55 -6.85 -5.55
CA PHE A 266 28.36 -6.02 -5.71
C PHE A 266 27.58 -5.88 -4.40
N GLY A 267 28.26 -5.47 -3.34
CA GLY A 267 27.70 -5.47 -1.98
C GLY A 267 26.48 -4.57 -1.80
N LEU A 268 25.88 -4.67 -0.62
CA LEU A 268 24.65 -3.98 -0.24
C LEU A 268 24.90 -2.65 0.50
N GLU A 269 26.16 -2.18 0.64
CA GLU A 269 26.45 -1.00 1.47
C GLU A 269 25.77 0.28 0.96
N GLY A 270 25.09 0.96 1.88
CA GLY A 270 24.16 2.07 1.64
C GLY A 270 22.70 1.65 1.47
N ALA A 271 22.39 0.35 1.60
CA ALA A 271 21.06 -0.23 1.44
C ALA A 271 20.81 -1.45 2.35
N GLU A 272 21.55 -1.58 3.47
CA GLU A 272 21.52 -2.77 4.33
C GLU A 272 20.15 -3.12 4.93
N THR A 273 19.24 -2.14 5.02
CA THR A 273 17.85 -2.25 5.51
C THR A 273 16.94 -3.13 4.64
N LEU A 274 17.34 -3.42 3.39
CA LEU A 274 16.72 -4.45 2.54
C LEU A 274 16.61 -5.81 3.27
N ILE A 275 17.65 -6.19 4.04
CA ILE A 275 17.70 -7.50 4.71
C ILE A 275 16.65 -7.64 5.82
N PRO A 276 16.52 -6.72 6.80
CA PRO A 276 15.40 -6.75 7.75
C PRO A 276 14.04 -6.62 7.05
N GLY A 277 13.88 -5.70 6.07
CA GLY A 277 12.63 -5.53 5.32
C GLY A 277 12.14 -6.83 4.67
N MET A 278 12.99 -7.49 3.86
CA MET A 278 12.67 -8.79 3.25
C MET A 278 12.35 -9.87 4.29
N LYS A 279 13.07 -9.91 5.42
CA LYS A 279 12.90 -10.99 6.40
C LYS A 279 11.63 -10.84 7.21
N GLU A 280 11.21 -9.62 7.56
CA GLU A 280 9.93 -9.34 8.20
C GLU A 280 8.79 -9.56 7.20
N MET A 281 8.93 -9.11 5.94
CA MET A 281 7.98 -9.40 4.86
C MET A 281 7.72 -10.91 4.67
N PHE A 282 8.77 -11.73 4.66
CA PHE A 282 8.64 -13.18 4.50
C PHE A 282 8.01 -13.84 5.74
N ASP A 283 8.33 -13.36 6.95
CA ASP A 283 7.68 -13.83 8.18
C ASP A 283 6.18 -13.45 8.16
N ARG A 284 5.84 -12.22 7.77
CA ARG A 284 4.44 -11.72 7.63
C ARG A 284 3.65 -12.48 6.57
N ALA A 285 4.25 -12.71 5.40
CA ALA A 285 3.65 -13.49 4.32
C ALA A 285 3.35 -14.93 4.76
N ALA A 286 4.27 -15.56 5.52
CA ALA A 286 4.02 -16.89 6.09
C ALA A 286 2.87 -16.88 7.11
N ASP A 287 2.79 -15.87 7.97
CA ASP A 287 1.69 -15.71 8.92
C ASP A 287 0.33 -15.63 8.19
N LEU A 288 0.30 -14.96 7.04
CA LEU A 288 -0.85 -14.83 6.13
C LEU A 288 -1.09 -16.06 5.21
N GLY A 289 -0.29 -17.12 5.31
CA GLY A 289 -0.52 -18.41 4.65
C GLY A 289 0.40 -18.76 3.47
N VAL A 290 1.41 -17.95 3.17
CA VAL A 290 2.41 -18.27 2.13
C VAL A 290 3.33 -19.41 2.61
N GLU A 291 3.46 -20.45 1.79
CA GLU A 291 4.27 -21.66 2.02
C GLU A 291 5.55 -21.68 1.19
N SER A 292 5.57 -20.99 0.03
CA SER A 292 6.72 -20.93 -0.87
C SER A 292 6.91 -19.53 -1.47
N ILE A 293 8.16 -19.05 -1.50
CA ILE A 293 8.56 -17.81 -2.19
C ILE A 293 9.57 -18.13 -3.29
N VAL A 294 9.28 -17.66 -4.51
CA VAL A 294 10.23 -17.65 -5.62
C VAL A 294 10.80 -16.24 -5.73
N ILE A 295 12.12 -16.12 -5.76
CA ILE A 295 12.83 -14.83 -5.73
C ILE A 295 13.65 -14.66 -7.02
N GLY A 296 13.50 -13.53 -7.69
CA GLY A 296 14.46 -13.00 -8.67
C GLY A 296 15.18 -11.78 -8.12
N MET A 297 16.46 -11.60 -8.46
CA MET A 297 17.19 -10.36 -8.11
C MET A 297 18.44 -10.16 -8.99
N PRO A 298 18.89 -8.90 -9.19
CA PRO A 298 20.17 -8.59 -9.82
C PRO A 298 21.37 -8.91 -8.90
N HIS A 299 22.54 -8.40 -9.26
CA HIS A 299 23.78 -8.59 -8.50
C HIS A 299 23.80 -7.86 -7.14
N ARG A 300 23.13 -6.69 -7.03
CA ARG A 300 23.17 -5.78 -5.86
C ARG A 300 22.74 -6.50 -4.57
N GLY A 301 23.70 -6.68 -3.64
CA GLY A 301 23.48 -7.34 -2.36
C GLY A 301 23.15 -8.84 -2.42
N ARG A 302 23.30 -9.51 -3.58
CA ARG A 302 22.84 -10.90 -3.75
C ARG A 302 23.49 -11.88 -2.79
N LEU A 303 24.79 -11.73 -2.52
CA LEU A 303 25.50 -12.59 -1.58
C LEU A 303 24.98 -12.41 -0.15
N ASN A 304 24.55 -11.19 0.20
CA ASN A 304 23.94 -10.85 1.47
C ASN A 304 22.55 -11.48 1.60
N VAL A 305 21.70 -11.36 0.58
CA VAL A 305 20.39 -12.04 0.51
C VAL A 305 20.56 -13.57 0.61
N LEU A 306 21.51 -14.15 -0.12
CA LEU A 306 21.84 -15.58 -0.05
C LEU A 306 22.21 -16.03 1.37
N GLY A 307 23.10 -15.32 2.06
CA GLY A 307 23.55 -15.69 3.41
C GLY A 307 22.53 -15.38 4.51
N ASN A 308 21.96 -14.17 4.51
CA ASN A 308 21.19 -13.63 5.62
C ASN A 308 19.67 -13.80 5.50
N VAL A 309 19.12 -13.92 4.28
CA VAL A 309 17.69 -14.15 4.03
C VAL A 309 17.40 -15.61 3.70
N VAL A 310 18.07 -16.15 2.67
CA VAL A 310 17.84 -17.51 2.14
C VAL A 310 18.60 -18.58 2.95
N ARG A 311 19.61 -18.19 3.74
CA ARG A 311 20.43 -19.10 4.58
C ARG A 311 21.27 -20.13 3.80
N LYS A 312 21.72 -19.79 2.58
CA LYS A 312 22.76 -20.57 1.88
C LYS A 312 23.99 -20.69 2.79
N PRO A 313 24.56 -21.89 3.00
CA PRO A 313 25.65 -22.08 3.95
C PRO A 313 26.86 -21.16 3.64
N LEU A 314 27.31 -20.39 4.63
CA LEU A 314 28.42 -19.44 4.46
C LEU A 314 29.69 -20.08 3.89
N ARG A 315 29.99 -21.33 4.29
CA ARG A 315 31.12 -22.11 3.73
C ARG A 315 31.03 -22.28 2.22
N GLN A 316 29.84 -22.47 1.67
CA GLN A 316 29.61 -22.58 0.23
C GLN A 316 29.83 -21.22 -0.46
N ILE A 317 29.22 -20.15 0.07
CA ILE A 317 29.42 -18.78 -0.43
C ILE A 317 30.92 -18.41 -0.45
N PHE A 318 31.65 -18.70 0.64
CA PHE A 318 33.08 -18.39 0.73
C PHE A 318 33.95 -19.23 -0.20
N SER A 319 33.58 -20.49 -0.48
CA SER A 319 34.29 -21.32 -1.47
C SER A 319 34.20 -20.76 -2.90
N GLU A 320 33.13 -20.03 -3.21
CA GLU A 320 32.91 -19.38 -4.50
C GLU A 320 33.84 -18.17 -4.73
N PHE A 321 34.46 -17.62 -3.68
CA PHE A 321 35.54 -16.64 -3.82
C PHE A 321 36.92 -17.27 -4.07
N SER A 322 37.09 -18.57 -3.79
CA SER A 322 38.36 -19.30 -3.90
C SER A 322 38.52 -20.12 -5.19
N GLY A 323 37.68 -19.84 -6.20
CA GLY A 323 37.68 -20.53 -7.50
C GLY A 323 36.44 -21.40 -7.77
N GLY A 324 35.50 -21.49 -6.81
CA GLY A 324 34.22 -22.18 -7.00
C GLY A 324 34.31 -23.70 -7.10
N THR A 325 33.19 -24.33 -7.46
CA THR A 325 33.13 -25.76 -7.78
C THR A 325 33.94 -26.01 -9.05
N LYS A 326 35.10 -26.65 -8.91
CA LYS A 326 35.83 -27.15 -10.08
C LYS A 326 34.97 -28.21 -10.76
N PRO A 327 34.86 -28.22 -12.10
CA PRO A 327 34.29 -29.38 -12.80
C PRO A 327 35.14 -30.59 -12.44
N VAL A 328 34.48 -31.66 -12.01
CA VAL A 328 35.15 -32.93 -11.77
C VAL A 328 35.34 -33.59 -13.14
N ASN A 329 36.49 -34.20 -13.39
CA ASN A 329 36.72 -34.94 -14.64
C ASN A 329 35.59 -35.95 -14.87
N GLU A 330 35.21 -36.15 -16.14
CA GLU A 330 34.17 -37.11 -16.54
C GLU A 330 34.48 -38.50 -15.97
N GLY A 331 33.75 -38.90 -14.93
CA GLY A 331 33.94 -40.19 -14.23
C GLY A 331 33.86 -40.13 -12.70
N GLU A 332 34.19 -39.01 -12.05
CA GLU A 332 34.36 -38.97 -10.57
C GLU A 332 33.39 -38.04 -9.81
N GLY A 333 32.47 -37.34 -10.49
CA GLY A 333 31.51 -36.45 -9.82
C GLY A 333 30.25 -36.12 -10.61
N LEU A 334 29.22 -35.63 -9.91
CA LEU A 334 27.90 -35.32 -10.49
C LEU A 334 27.82 -33.99 -11.29
N TYR A 335 28.87 -33.16 -11.27
CA TYR A 335 28.82 -31.80 -11.82
C TYR A 335 29.64 -31.66 -13.11
N THR A 336 28.95 -31.65 -14.25
CA THR A 336 29.49 -31.53 -15.61
C THR A 336 29.25 -30.16 -16.26
N GLY A 337 28.73 -29.18 -15.50
CA GLY A 337 28.41 -27.85 -16.02
C GLY A 337 29.63 -26.94 -16.17
N THR A 338 29.56 -25.97 -17.09
CA THR A 338 30.60 -24.95 -17.32
C THR A 338 30.78 -23.95 -16.17
N GLY A 339 29.88 -23.95 -15.19
CA GLY A 339 29.82 -22.94 -14.15
C GLY A 339 29.19 -21.61 -14.61
N ASP A 340 29.00 -20.73 -13.64
CA ASP A 340 28.68 -19.31 -13.83
C ASP A 340 29.22 -18.53 -12.60
N VAL A 341 29.27 -17.21 -12.65
CA VAL A 341 29.77 -16.37 -11.56
C VAL A 341 28.87 -16.44 -10.33
N LYS A 342 29.48 -16.32 -9.14
CA LYS A 342 28.84 -16.51 -7.82
C LYS A 342 27.53 -15.74 -7.60
N TYR A 343 27.39 -14.56 -8.22
CA TYR A 343 26.20 -13.71 -8.14
C TYR A 343 25.16 -13.96 -9.25
N HIS A 344 25.28 -15.04 -10.02
CA HIS A 344 24.22 -15.58 -10.89
C HIS A 344 23.59 -16.86 -10.33
N LEU A 345 24.30 -17.57 -9.44
CA LEU A 345 23.86 -18.85 -8.92
C LEU A 345 22.57 -18.73 -8.10
N GLY A 346 21.65 -19.67 -8.32
CA GLY A 346 20.42 -19.84 -7.54
C GLY A 346 20.62 -20.73 -6.30
N THR A 347 19.60 -20.83 -5.46
CA THR A 347 19.57 -21.78 -4.33
C THR A 347 18.13 -22.01 -3.87
N SER A 348 17.87 -23.16 -3.25
CA SER A 348 16.61 -23.44 -2.55
C SER A 348 16.88 -23.84 -1.10
N TYR A 349 16.06 -23.37 -0.17
CA TYR A 349 16.21 -23.67 1.26
C TYR A 349 14.87 -23.55 2.01
N ASP A 350 14.58 -24.50 2.89
CA ASP A 350 13.41 -24.45 3.76
C ASP A 350 13.77 -23.74 5.07
N ARG A 351 13.22 -22.54 5.28
CA ARG A 351 13.51 -21.68 6.44
C ARG A 351 12.36 -21.74 7.45
N PRO A 352 12.63 -21.88 8.77
CA PRO A 352 11.65 -21.62 9.80
C PRO A 352 11.41 -20.10 9.96
N THR A 353 10.15 -19.71 10.14
CA THR A 353 9.75 -18.32 10.44
C THR A 353 9.66 -18.09 11.96
N ARG A 354 9.58 -16.82 12.37
CA ARG A 354 9.43 -16.47 13.80
C ARG A 354 8.13 -17.04 14.42
N GLY A 355 7.07 -17.18 13.62
CA GLY A 355 5.79 -17.77 14.02
C GLY A 355 5.77 -19.31 14.08
N GLY A 356 6.92 -19.98 13.90
CA GLY A 356 7.02 -21.45 13.94
C GLY A 356 6.51 -22.17 12.69
N LYS A 357 6.14 -21.42 11.64
CA LYS A 357 5.84 -21.98 10.32
C LYS A 357 7.14 -22.24 9.55
N HIS A 358 7.05 -23.00 8.47
CA HIS A 358 8.16 -23.19 7.52
C HIS A 358 7.80 -22.54 6.18
N ILE A 359 8.79 -21.91 5.54
CA ILE A 359 8.65 -21.30 4.22
C ILE A 359 9.77 -21.77 3.30
N HIS A 360 9.39 -22.26 2.12
CA HIS A 360 10.32 -22.71 1.10
C HIS A 360 10.80 -21.52 0.27
N LEU A 361 12.08 -21.16 0.38
CA LEU A 361 12.68 -20.07 -0.39
C LEU A 361 13.43 -20.63 -1.60
N SER A 362 13.18 -20.08 -2.79
CA SER A 362 13.85 -20.45 -4.04
C SER A 362 14.36 -19.21 -4.77
N LEU A 363 15.64 -18.89 -4.64
CA LEU A 363 16.30 -17.88 -5.47
C LEU A 363 16.63 -18.45 -6.85
N VAL A 364 16.10 -17.83 -7.89
CA VAL A 364 16.30 -18.23 -9.29
C VAL A 364 17.68 -17.80 -9.77
N ALA A 365 18.31 -18.64 -10.61
CA ALA A 365 19.56 -18.30 -11.28
C ALA A 365 19.29 -17.37 -12.47
N ASN A 366 20.15 -16.38 -12.70
CA ASN A 366 19.94 -15.38 -13.75
C ASN A 366 21.25 -14.92 -14.38
N PRO A 367 21.25 -14.53 -15.68
CA PRO A 367 22.41 -13.93 -16.33
C PRO A 367 22.63 -12.48 -15.87
N SER A 368 23.69 -11.85 -16.41
CA SER A 368 23.95 -10.40 -16.26
C SER A 368 22.92 -9.49 -16.90
N HIS A 369 22.08 -10.01 -17.81
CA HIS A 369 20.99 -9.27 -18.44
C HIS A 369 19.94 -8.95 -17.37
N LEU A 370 19.92 -7.70 -16.91
CA LEU A 370 19.03 -7.23 -15.84
C LEU A 370 17.57 -7.39 -16.26
N GLU A 371 16.70 -7.67 -15.29
CA GLU A 371 15.25 -7.88 -15.44
C GLU A 371 14.82 -9.07 -16.35
N ALA A 372 15.75 -9.70 -17.10
CA ALA A 372 15.45 -10.89 -17.91
C ALA A 372 15.04 -12.13 -17.09
N VAL A 373 15.20 -12.10 -15.76
CA VAL A 373 14.75 -13.14 -14.83
C VAL A 373 13.28 -12.97 -14.41
N ASP A 374 12.71 -11.80 -14.59
CA ASP A 374 11.37 -11.44 -14.11
C ASP A 374 10.26 -12.37 -14.64
N PRO A 375 10.14 -12.60 -15.97
CA PRO A 375 9.13 -13.53 -16.49
C PRO A 375 9.45 -14.99 -16.12
N VAL A 376 10.72 -15.32 -15.85
CA VAL A 376 11.13 -16.66 -15.41
C VAL A 376 10.66 -16.93 -13.98
N VAL A 377 10.71 -15.94 -13.09
CA VAL A 377 10.18 -16.01 -11.72
C VAL A 377 8.66 -16.08 -11.74
N ALA A 378 7.99 -15.28 -12.55
CA ALA A 378 6.54 -15.35 -12.73
C ALA A 378 6.13 -16.75 -13.21
N GLY A 379 6.76 -17.27 -14.27
CA GLY A 379 6.53 -18.61 -14.79
C GLY A 379 6.81 -19.73 -13.76
N LYS A 380 7.93 -19.65 -13.02
CA LYS A 380 8.25 -20.63 -11.95
C LYS A 380 7.27 -20.57 -10.78
N THR A 381 6.78 -19.38 -10.43
CA THR A 381 5.74 -19.19 -9.41
C THR A 381 4.42 -19.81 -9.87
N ARG A 382 3.99 -19.52 -11.10
CA ARG A 382 2.77 -20.09 -11.70
C ARG A 382 2.85 -21.62 -11.83
N ALA A 383 4.02 -22.17 -12.19
CA ALA A 383 4.25 -23.61 -12.22
C ALA A 383 4.12 -24.23 -10.82
N LYS A 384 4.71 -23.62 -9.79
CA LYS A 384 4.53 -24.05 -8.40
C LYS A 384 3.05 -24.01 -7.98
N GLN A 385 2.32 -22.94 -8.31
CA GLN A 385 0.87 -22.84 -8.03
C GLN A 385 0.08 -23.99 -8.66
N TYR A 386 0.38 -24.32 -9.92
CA TYR A 386 -0.24 -25.44 -10.62
C TYR A 386 0.05 -26.78 -9.93
N TYR A 387 1.33 -27.10 -9.67
CA TYR A 387 1.72 -28.39 -9.07
C TYR A 387 1.31 -28.55 -7.60
N SER A 388 1.11 -27.45 -6.86
CA SER A 388 0.56 -27.49 -5.50
C SER A 388 -0.96 -27.32 -5.42
N ASN A 389 -1.66 -27.23 -6.56
CA ASN A 389 -3.10 -26.95 -6.66
C ASN A 389 -3.53 -25.67 -5.87
N ASP A 390 -2.67 -24.66 -5.84
CA ASP A 390 -2.88 -23.35 -5.20
C ASP A 390 -3.71 -22.44 -6.12
N ARG A 391 -4.99 -22.78 -6.29
CA ARG A 391 -5.92 -22.09 -7.20
C ARG A 391 -6.21 -20.65 -6.77
N ASP A 392 -6.23 -20.42 -5.46
CA ASP A 392 -6.43 -19.11 -4.85
C ASP A 392 -5.14 -18.27 -4.82
N ARG A 393 -4.00 -18.87 -5.24
CA ARG A 393 -2.68 -18.23 -5.35
C ARG A 393 -2.16 -17.65 -4.03
N THR A 394 -2.63 -18.19 -2.91
CA THR A 394 -2.34 -17.74 -1.53
C THR A 394 -1.07 -18.37 -0.96
N LYS A 395 -0.66 -19.54 -1.45
CA LYS A 395 0.47 -20.31 -0.87
C LYS A 395 1.80 -20.02 -1.56
N ASN A 396 1.81 -19.68 -2.84
CA ASN A 396 3.02 -19.43 -3.62
C ASN A 396 3.09 -17.96 -4.04
N LEU A 397 4.14 -17.28 -3.57
CA LEU A 397 4.40 -15.86 -3.81
C LEU A 397 5.63 -15.67 -4.71
N GLY A 398 5.52 -14.76 -5.68
CA GLY A 398 6.66 -14.24 -6.43
C GLY A 398 7.19 -12.97 -5.76
N VAL A 399 8.51 -12.85 -5.64
CA VAL A 399 9.20 -11.63 -5.18
C VAL A 399 10.29 -11.30 -6.19
N LEU A 400 10.29 -10.06 -6.66
CA LEU A 400 11.31 -9.56 -7.58
C LEU A 400 12.04 -8.38 -6.95
N LEU A 401 13.36 -8.40 -7.03
CA LEU A 401 14.20 -7.26 -6.67
C LEU A 401 14.78 -6.66 -7.95
N HIS A 402 14.87 -5.34 -8.00
CA HIS A 402 15.33 -4.59 -9.18
C HIS A 402 16.34 -3.51 -8.80
N GLY A 403 17.05 -2.97 -9.78
CA GLY A 403 17.80 -1.70 -9.66
C GLY A 403 16.99 -0.55 -10.25
N ASP A 404 17.17 0.68 -9.76
CA ASP A 404 16.42 1.85 -10.22
C ASP A 404 16.48 2.06 -11.75
N GLY A 405 17.68 2.20 -12.31
CA GLY A 405 17.83 2.42 -13.76
C GLY A 405 17.46 1.24 -14.65
N SER A 406 17.45 0.00 -14.13
CA SER A 406 17.03 -1.17 -14.90
C SER A 406 15.52 -1.39 -14.85
N PHE A 407 14.87 -1.13 -13.70
CA PHE A 407 13.42 -1.16 -13.56
C PHE A 407 12.71 -0.16 -14.48
N SER A 408 13.24 1.06 -14.59
CA SER A 408 12.69 2.09 -15.49
C SER A 408 13.14 1.95 -16.96
N GLY A 409 14.21 1.19 -17.22
CA GLY A 409 14.90 1.19 -18.53
C GLY A 409 14.76 -0.08 -19.37
N GLN A 410 14.31 -1.21 -18.80
CA GLN A 410 14.17 -2.47 -19.53
C GLN A 410 12.70 -2.79 -19.86
N GLY A 411 12.37 -2.93 -21.14
CA GLY A 411 10.99 -3.20 -21.59
C GLY A 411 10.38 -4.48 -21.02
N VAL A 412 11.20 -5.49 -20.71
CA VAL A 412 10.76 -6.76 -20.10
C VAL A 412 10.10 -6.59 -18.73
N VAL A 413 10.37 -5.48 -18.02
CA VAL A 413 9.70 -5.12 -16.76
C VAL A 413 8.22 -4.84 -17.02
N TYR A 414 7.92 -3.95 -17.98
CA TYR A 414 6.55 -3.67 -18.39
C TYR A 414 5.88 -4.92 -18.97
N GLU A 415 6.58 -5.68 -19.83
CA GLU A 415 6.04 -6.93 -20.39
C GLU A 415 5.66 -7.92 -19.28
N THR A 416 6.45 -8.03 -18.21
CA THR A 416 6.17 -8.93 -17.08
C THR A 416 5.01 -8.41 -16.22
N LEU A 417 4.99 -7.11 -15.88
CA LEU A 417 3.88 -6.47 -15.16
C LEU A 417 2.55 -6.64 -15.93
N HIS A 418 2.58 -6.56 -17.26
CA HIS A 418 1.41 -6.75 -18.12
C HIS A 418 0.82 -8.17 -18.04
N LEU A 419 1.61 -9.18 -17.62
CA LEU A 419 1.12 -10.55 -17.40
C LEU A 419 0.37 -10.73 -16.06
N SER A 420 0.50 -9.79 -15.12
CA SER A 420 0.04 -9.93 -13.72
C SER A 420 -1.44 -10.27 -13.56
N ALA A 421 -2.31 -9.78 -14.46
CA ALA A 421 -3.75 -9.99 -14.43
C ALA A 421 -4.27 -11.02 -15.47
N LEU A 422 -3.42 -11.50 -16.39
CA LEU A 422 -3.84 -12.41 -17.46
C LEU A 422 -4.08 -13.83 -16.92
N GLU A 423 -5.25 -14.41 -17.18
CA GLU A 423 -5.72 -15.69 -16.57
C GLU A 423 -4.67 -16.82 -16.53
N ASN A 424 -3.95 -17.01 -17.64
CA ASN A 424 -2.96 -18.08 -17.81
C ASN A 424 -1.58 -17.78 -17.21
N TYR A 425 -1.27 -16.51 -16.95
CA TYR A 425 0.05 -16.07 -16.46
C TYR A 425 0.02 -15.58 -15.01
N THR A 426 -1.11 -15.02 -14.57
CA THR A 426 -1.27 -14.39 -13.25
C THR A 426 -0.81 -15.29 -12.11
N THR A 427 0.05 -14.73 -11.26
CA THR A 427 0.56 -15.32 -10.03
C THR A 427 -0.21 -14.85 -8.80
N GLY A 428 -1.30 -14.09 -8.97
CA GLY A 428 -2.05 -13.49 -7.87
C GLY A 428 -1.23 -12.45 -7.10
N GLY A 429 -0.54 -11.58 -7.83
CA GLY A 429 0.29 -10.52 -7.27
C GLY A 429 1.75 -10.94 -7.01
N THR A 430 2.67 -10.14 -7.53
CA THR A 430 4.12 -10.17 -7.29
C THR A 430 4.50 -8.98 -6.42
N ILE A 431 5.39 -9.18 -5.45
CA ILE A 431 5.96 -8.06 -4.67
C ILE A 431 7.28 -7.65 -5.30
N HIS A 432 7.36 -6.39 -5.73
CA HIS A 432 8.54 -5.79 -6.33
C HIS A 432 9.26 -4.94 -5.29
N ILE A 433 10.59 -5.08 -5.19
CA ILE A 433 11.44 -4.26 -4.33
C ILE A 433 12.53 -3.63 -5.19
N VAL A 434 12.48 -2.31 -5.39
CA VAL A 434 13.53 -1.58 -6.11
C VAL A 434 14.58 -1.11 -5.10
N VAL A 435 15.83 -1.52 -5.31
CA VAL A 435 16.99 -1.04 -4.55
C VAL A 435 17.51 0.24 -5.21
N ASN A 436 16.74 1.30 -5.03
CA ASN A 436 16.95 2.60 -5.66
C ASN A 436 18.10 3.35 -4.99
N ASN A 437 19.32 3.03 -5.44
CA ASN A 437 20.54 3.61 -4.91
C ASN A 437 20.91 4.92 -5.62
N GLN A 438 19.98 5.46 -6.43
CA GLN A 438 20.06 6.74 -7.13
C GLN A 438 21.22 6.85 -8.15
N VAL A 439 21.81 5.73 -8.62
CA VAL A 439 22.88 5.76 -9.65
C VAL A 439 23.04 4.44 -10.42
N ALA A 440 22.67 4.47 -11.70
CA ALA A 440 22.80 3.33 -12.61
C ALA A 440 24.19 3.27 -13.26
N PHE A 441 25.09 2.44 -12.72
CA PHE A 441 26.53 2.43 -13.06
C PHE A 441 27.19 3.79 -12.79
N THR A 442 27.25 4.67 -13.78
CA THR A 442 27.69 6.08 -13.71
C THR A 442 26.59 7.08 -14.02
N THR A 443 25.45 6.61 -14.53
CA THR A 443 24.35 7.43 -15.05
C THR A 443 23.48 7.96 -13.92
N ASP A 444 23.25 9.27 -13.94
CA ASP A 444 22.34 9.97 -13.04
C ASP A 444 20.87 9.63 -13.38
N PRO A 445 19.97 9.51 -12.39
CA PRO A 445 18.53 9.31 -12.58
C PRO A 445 17.89 10.20 -13.66
N ARG A 446 18.27 11.48 -13.74
CA ARG A 446 17.77 12.47 -14.72
C ARG A 446 18.17 12.16 -16.17
N SER A 447 19.12 11.25 -16.38
CA SER A 447 19.53 10.72 -17.68
C SER A 447 19.14 9.25 -17.88
N GLY A 448 18.53 8.60 -16.87
CA GLY A 448 18.09 7.20 -16.93
C GLY A 448 16.58 7.00 -17.14
N ARG A 449 15.76 8.03 -16.91
CA ARG A 449 14.30 7.99 -17.09
C ARG A 449 13.71 9.37 -17.40
N SER A 450 12.47 9.37 -17.92
CA SER A 450 11.71 10.59 -18.26
C SER A 450 10.59 10.91 -17.25
N SER A 451 10.53 10.19 -16.12
CA SER A 451 9.50 10.30 -15.10
C SER A 451 10.11 10.55 -13.71
N GLN A 452 9.30 10.96 -12.74
CA GLN A 452 9.78 11.33 -11.41
C GLN A 452 10.46 10.14 -10.70
N TYR A 453 9.78 9.00 -10.65
CA TYR A 453 10.24 7.81 -9.95
C TYR A 453 10.65 6.71 -10.94
N CYS A 454 11.62 5.88 -10.55
CA CYS A 454 11.96 4.69 -11.33
C CYS A 454 10.80 3.69 -11.43
N THR A 455 9.86 3.76 -10.49
CA THR A 455 8.71 2.88 -10.35
C THR A 455 7.46 3.28 -11.14
N ASP A 456 7.46 4.43 -11.83
CA ASP A 456 6.27 4.94 -12.54
C ASP A 456 5.69 3.95 -13.56
N VAL A 457 6.50 3.04 -14.11
CA VAL A 457 6.05 1.94 -14.99
C VAL A 457 4.96 1.06 -14.37
N ALA A 458 4.95 0.90 -13.05
CA ALA A 458 3.97 0.07 -12.33
C ALA A 458 2.58 0.72 -12.23
N LYS A 459 2.48 2.05 -12.41
CA LYS A 459 1.19 2.77 -12.47
C LYS A 459 0.34 2.36 -13.66
N ALA A 460 0.97 1.86 -14.74
CA ALA A 460 0.26 1.37 -15.92
C ALA A 460 -0.63 0.12 -15.64
N LEU A 461 -0.44 -0.53 -14.48
CA LEU A 461 -1.19 -1.71 -14.04
C LEU A 461 -1.87 -1.49 -12.66
N ASP A 462 -2.09 -0.24 -12.26
CA ASP A 462 -2.73 0.14 -10.98
C ASP A 462 -2.08 -0.48 -9.72
N ALA A 463 -0.78 -0.78 -9.76
CA ALA A 463 -0.04 -1.23 -8.59
C ALA A 463 0.21 -0.03 -7.65
N PRO A 464 -0.02 -0.16 -6.32
CA PRO A 464 0.42 0.86 -5.37
C PRO A 464 1.94 0.82 -5.23
N ILE A 465 2.51 1.99 -4.97
CA ILE A 465 3.95 2.19 -4.83
C ILE A 465 4.21 2.83 -3.46
N PHE A 466 5.12 2.21 -2.70
CA PHE A 466 5.56 2.69 -1.40
C PHE A 466 7.03 3.10 -1.50
N HIS A 467 7.28 4.40 -1.60
CA HIS A 467 8.62 4.95 -1.51
C HIS A 467 9.01 5.05 -0.05
N VAL A 468 10.21 4.60 0.31
CA VAL A 468 10.67 4.63 1.69
C VAL A 468 12.13 5.03 1.79
N ASN A 469 12.46 5.86 2.78
CA ASN A 469 13.83 6.24 3.09
C ASN A 469 14.59 5.03 3.63
N GLY A 470 15.67 4.64 2.94
CA GLY A 470 16.47 3.47 3.24
C GLY A 470 17.22 3.51 4.57
N ASP A 471 17.40 4.68 5.18
CA ASP A 471 18.01 4.81 6.51
C ASP A 471 16.97 4.65 7.65
N ASP A 472 15.67 4.73 7.36
CA ASP A 472 14.61 4.44 8.32
C ASP A 472 14.23 2.95 8.31
N LEU A 473 14.91 2.19 9.18
CA LEU A 473 14.70 0.76 9.38
C LEU A 473 13.24 0.38 9.71
N GLU A 474 12.55 1.20 10.52
CA GLU A 474 11.19 0.90 10.96
C GLU A 474 10.19 1.15 9.83
N ALA A 475 10.38 2.23 9.07
CA ALA A 475 9.61 2.50 7.86
C ALA A 475 9.81 1.43 6.77
N VAL A 476 11.06 1.01 6.50
CA VAL A 476 11.36 -0.03 5.50
C VAL A 476 10.65 -1.34 5.87
N VAL A 477 10.72 -1.76 7.13
CA VAL A 477 9.98 -2.93 7.60
C VAL A 477 8.47 -2.74 7.43
N HIS A 478 7.93 -1.57 7.82
CA HIS A 478 6.50 -1.29 7.73
C HIS A 478 5.97 -1.44 6.29
N VAL A 479 6.59 -0.81 5.30
CA VAL A 479 6.11 -0.86 3.90
C VAL A 479 6.26 -2.25 3.29
N CYS A 480 7.32 -2.99 3.66
CA CYS A 480 7.48 -4.38 3.22
C CYS A 480 6.41 -5.31 3.82
N GLU A 481 6.01 -5.12 5.08
CA GLU A 481 4.86 -5.84 5.66
C GLU A 481 3.52 -5.43 5.02
N LEU A 482 3.34 -4.14 4.74
CA LEU A 482 2.15 -3.62 4.06
C LEU A 482 2.01 -4.20 2.64
N ALA A 483 3.13 -4.36 1.92
CA ALA A 483 3.15 -5.02 0.61
C ALA A 483 2.73 -6.49 0.69
N ALA A 484 3.18 -7.24 1.71
CA ALA A 484 2.71 -8.61 1.94
C ALA A 484 1.21 -8.68 2.27
N GLU A 485 0.70 -7.76 3.11
CA GLU A 485 -0.74 -7.66 3.39
C GLU A 485 -1.56 -7.31 2.15
N TRP A 486 -1.09 -6.35 1.34
CA TRP A 486 -1.76 -5.93 0.10
C TRP A 486 -1.86 -7.09 -0.89
N ARG A 487 -0.71 -7.71 -1.20
CA ARG A 487 -0.64 -8.82 -2.16
C ARG A 487 -1.59 -9.94 -1.75
N GLN A 488 -1.59 -10.31 -0.46
CA GLN A 488 -2.45 -11.40 0.01
C GLN A 488 -3.93 -11.03 0.09
N THR A 489 -4.27 -9.74 0.24
CA THR A 489 -5.66 -9.28 0.27
C THR A 489 -6.26 -9.16 -1.13
N PHE A 490 -5.51 -8.59 -2.08
CA PHE A 490 -6.03 -8.17 -3.39
C PHE A 490 -5.49 -8.96 -4.58
N HIS A 491 -4.57 -9.89 -4.36
CA HIS A 491 -3.94 -10.71 -5.41
C HIS A 491 -3.36 -9.88 -6.56
N SER A 492 -2.83 -8.70 -6.22
CA SER A 492 -2.36 -7.66 -7.13
C SER A 492 -0.89 -7.36 -6.86
N ASP A 493 -0.17 -6.93 -7.89
CA ASP A 493 1.21 -6.48 -7.76
C ASP A 493 1.30 -5.24 -6.84
N VAL A 494 2.47 -5.03 -6.25
CA VAL A 494 2.81 -3.89 -5.37
C VAL A 494 4.31 -3.65 -5.43
N VAL A 495 4.72 -2.38 -5.37
CA VAL A 495 6.12 -1.97 -5.46
C VAL A 495 6.56 -1.26 -4.19
N VAL A 496 7.72 -1.65 -3.67
CA VAL A 496 8.45 -0.96 -2.61
C VAL A 496 9.71 -0.34 -3.22
N ASP A 497 9.81 0.99 -3.21
CA ASP A 497 10.97 1.75 -3.68
C ASP A 497 11.83 2.13 -2.46
N ILE A 498 12.89 1.37 -2.21
CA ILE A 498 13.83 1.64 -1.11
C ILE A 498 14.84 2.67 -1.61
N VAL A 499 14.55 3.94 -1.35
CA VAL A 499 15.39 5.08 -1.71
C VAL A 499 16.60 5.10 -0.79
N CYS A 500 17.75 4.73 -1.35
CA CYS A 500 18.96 4.41 -0.62
C CYS A 500 20.17 5.01 -1.35
N TYR A 501 21.39 4.56 -1.05
CA TYR A 501 22.59 5.00 -1.76
C TYR A 501 23.55 3.85 -2.02
N ARG A 502 24.58 4.11 -2.83
CA ARG A 502 25.69 3.19 -3.04
C ARG A 502 26.96 3.77 -2.42
N ARG A 503 27.54 3.07 -1.45
CA ARG A 503 28.73 3.53 -0.71
C ARG A 503 30.02 3.49 -1.55
N PHE A 504 30.13 2.54 -2.47
CA PHE A 504 31.32 2.30 -3.30
C PHE A 504 31.03 2.51 -4.79
N GLY A 505 32.01 2.26 -5.67
CA GLY A 505 31.81 2.19 -7.11
C GLY A 505 30.73 1.17 -7.53
N HIS A 506 30.41 1.10 -8.82
CA HIS A 506 29.42 0.14 -9.32
C HIS A 506 29.82 -1.31 -8.98
N ASN A 507 31.12 -1.60 -9.09
CA ASN A 507 31.77 -2.64 -8.30
C ASN A 507 32.86 -2.04 -7.41
N GLU A 508 33.40 -2.85 -6.50
CA GLU A 508 34.26 -2.43 -5.39
C GLU A 508 35.63 -1.84 -5.81
N ILE A 509 36.03 -1.97 -7.08
CA ILE A 509 37.27 -1.39 -7.62
C ILE A 509 37.04 -0.24 -8.62
N ASP A 510 35.79 0.15 -8.88
CA ASP A 510 35.51 1.33 -9.71
C ASP A 510 35.60 2.61 -8.87
N GLU A 511 36.11 3.69 -9.45
CA GLU A 511 36.18 5.01 -8.80
C GLU A 511 34.96 5.89 -9.21
N PRO A 512 33.95 6.07 -8.33
CA PRO A 512 32.72 6.76 -8.69
C PRO A 512 32.85 8.30 -8.69
N SER A 513 33.86 8.88 -8.04
CA SER A 513 34.01 10.34 -7.95
C SER A 513 34.33 10.99 -9.31
N PHE A 514 34.78 10.22 -10.30
CA PHE A 514 35.01 10.71 -11.66
C PHE A 514 33.73 11.16 -12.39
N THR A 515 32.57 10.60 -12.04
CA THR A 515 31.28 10.92 -12.68
C THR A 515 30.25 11.46 -11.70
N GLN A 516 30.31 11.07 -10.42
CA GLN A 516 29.35 11.47 -9.39
C GLN A 516 30.01 12.15 -8.16
N PRO A 517 30.90 13.15 -8.35
CA PRO A 517 31.70 13.72 -7.25
C PRO A 517 30.86 14.37 -6.14
N LYS A 518 29.71 14.96 -6.48
CA LYS A 518 28.80 15.54 -5.48
C LYS A 518 28.21 14.44 -4.59
N MET A 519 27.60 13.42 -5.19
CA MET A 519 26.97 12.32 -4.46
C MET A 519 27.94 11.62 -3.51
N TYR A 520 29.13 11.29 -3.99
CA TYR A 520 30.11 10.54 -3.19
C TYR A 520 30.83 11.39 -2.13
N LYS A 521 30.81 12.72 -2.25
CA LYS A 521 31.21 13.60 -1.14
C LYS A 521 30.28 13.42 0.08
N PHE A 522 28.98 13.25 -0.15
CA PHE A 522 28.02 13.02 0.93
C PHE A 522 27.99 11.55 1.38
N SER A 523 27.98 10.56 0.47
CA SER A 523 27.91 9.14 0.86
C SER A 523 29.15 8.64 1.64
N VAL A 524 30.31 9.27 1.46
CA VAL A 524 31.52 9.03 2.28
C VAL A 524 31.42 9.70 3.66
N CYS A 525 30.68 10.80 3.80
CA CYS A 525 30.48 11.53 5.06
C CYS A 525 29.21 11.11 5.84
N ALA A 526 28.35 10.25 5.27
CA ALA A 526 27.04 9.89 5.82
C ALA A 526 27.09 8.92 7.03
N ARG A 527 28.23 8.80 7.73
CA ARG A 527 28.37 8.17 9.06
C ARG A 527 29.51 8.82 9.85
#